data_AF-A0A074VNI0-F1
#
_entry.id   AF-A0A074VNI0-F1
#
_cell.length_a   1.000
_cell.length_b   1.000
_cell.length_c   1.000
_cell.angle_alpha   90.00
_cell.angle_beta   90.00
_cell.angle_gamma   90.00
#
_symmetry.space_group_name_H-M   'P 1'
#
loop_
_entity.id
_entity.type
_entity.pdbx_description
1 polymer ?
#
loop_
_entity_poly.entity_id
_entity_poly.type
_entity_poly.pdbx_seq_one_letter_code
_entity_poly.pdbx_strand_id
1 'polypeptide(L)'
;PRQMSCRQAFDQAFYCQSLGGKFNDIYRYGELRSCSDNWNAFWFCMRIKTLPDREREERIKEFYKARDEQNKAERGSSEKIWDLRTE
;
A
#
# COMPACT_ATOMS: atom_id res chain seq x y z
N PRO A 1 -8.68 5.63 -3.33
CA PRO A 1 -9.37 5.53 -2.02
C PRO A 1 -9.36 6.88 -1.29
N ARG A 2 -10.40 7.22 -0.52
CA ARG A 2 -10.45 8.45 0.30
C ARG A 2 -10.47 8.21 1.81
N GLN A 3 -10.72 6.97 2.23
CA GLN A 3 -10.71 6.58 3.64
C GLN A 3 -9.62 5.52 3.86
N MET A 4 -9.07 5.50 5.07
CA MET A 4 -8.12 4.48 5.51
C MET A 4 -8.33 4.16 6.99
N SER A 5 -8.15 2.89 7.38
CA SER A 5 -8.20 2.46 8.77
C SER A 5 -6.80 2.22 9.31
N CYS A 6 -6.41 2.95 10.37
CA CYS A 6 -5.08 2.78 10.98
C CYS A 6 -4.93 1.40 11.63
N ARG A 7 -6.04 0.81 12.10
CA ARG A 7 -6.03 -0.54 12.68
C ARG A 7 -5.72 -1.58 11.60
N GLN A 8 -6.37 -1.47 10.45
CA GLN A 8 -6.10 -2.36 9.32
C GLN A 8 -4.67 -2.18 8.78
N ALA A 9 -4.16 -0.95 8.73
CA ALA A 9 -2.78 -0.69 8.34
C ALA A 9 -1.76 -1.32 9.32
N PHE A 10 -2.05 -1.26 10.63
CA PHE A 10 -1.24 -1.93 11.66
C PHE A 10 -1.26 -3.45 11.49
N ASP A 11 -2.45 -4.04 11.35
CA ASP A 11 -2.60 -5.50 11.22
C ASP A 11 -1.82 -6.02 10.00
N GLN A 12 -1.83 -5.28 8.88
CA GLN A 12 -1.05 -5.61 7.68
C GLN A 12 0.46 -5.53 7.93
N ALA A 13 0.94 -4.47 8.59
CA ALA A 13 2.36 -4.30 8.91
C ALA A 13 2.86 -5.38 9.87
N PHE A 14 2.07 -5.69 10.90
CA PHE A 14 2.38 -6.74 11.87
C PHE A 14 2.39 -8.12 11.23
N TYR A 15 1.39 -8.44 10.41
CA TYR A 15 1.32 -9.72 9.71
C TYR A 15 2.51 -9.93 8.78
N CYS A 16 2.95 -8.89 8.05
CA CYS A 16 4.13 -8.96 7.19
C CYS A 16 5.41 -9.34 7.96
N GLN A 17 5.56 -8.85 9.19
CA GLN A 17 6.73 -9.15 10.02
C GLN A 17 6.59 -10.48 10.78
N SER A 18 5.38 -11.02 10.88
CA SER A 18 5.12 -12.28 11.57
C SER A 18 5.82 -13.45 10.87
N LEU A 19 6.17 -14.48 11.65
CA LEU A 19 6.80 -15.71 11.13
C LEU A 19 5.95 -16.38 10.03
N GLY A 20 4.62 -16.37 10.19
CA GLY A 20 3.70 -16.91 9.19
C GLY A 20 3.70 -16.10 7.88
N GLY A 21 3.77 -14.77 7.97
CA GLY A 21 3.91 -13.89 6.82
C GLY A 21 5.23 -14.12 6.09
N LYS A 22 6.35 -14.17 6.83
CA LYS A 22 7.69 -14.41 6.27
C LYS A 22 7.85 -15.78 5.64
N PHE A 23 7.21 -16.82 6.16
CA PHE A 23 7.18 -18.13 5.52
C PHE A 23 6.50 -18.07 4.14
N ASN A 24 5.39 -17.34 4.02
CA ASN A 24 4.70 -17.15 2.74
C ASN A 24 5.58 -16.40 1.72
N ASP A 25 6.29 -15.36 2.17
CA ASP A 25 7.21 -14.59 1.32
C ASP A 25 8.30 -15.49 0.72
N ILE A 26 8.95 -16.32 1.55
CA ILE A 26 9.97 -17.27 1.10
C ILE A 26 9.35 -18.30 0.15
N TYR A 27 8.18 -18.86 0.50
CA TYR A 27 7.53 -19.87 -0.33
C TYR A 27 7.13 -19.34 -1.72
N ARG A 28 6.60 -18.11 -1.80
CA ARG A 28 6.13 -17.53 -3.08
C ARG A 28 7.24 -16.90 -3.91
N TYR A 29 8.15 -16.17 -3.27
CA TYR A 29 9.11 -15.31 -3.96
C TYR A 29 10.56 -15.79 -3.80
N GLY A 30 10.85 -16.73 -2.90
CA GLY A 30 12.20 -17.20 -2.62
C GLY A 30 13.05 -16.20 -1.82
N GLU A 31 12.50 -15.06 -1.43
CA GLU A 31 13.20 -13.99 -0.73
C GLU A 31 12.35 -13.41 0.41
N LEU A 32 13.02 -12.83 1.41
CA LEU A 32 12.36 -12.04 2.44
C LEU A 32 12.01 -10.67 1.85
N ARG A 33 10.72 -10.43 1.61
CA ARG A 33 10.24 -9.13 1.13
C ARG A 33 10.37 -8.06 2.22
N SER A 34 10.63 -6.82 1.80
CA SER A 34 10.61 -5.68 2.72
C SER A 34 9.18 -5.41 3.21
N CYS A 35 9.03 -5.20 4.52
CA CYS A 35 7.76 -4.76 5.14
C CYS A 35 7.68 -3.24 5.29
N SER A 36 8.65 -2.48 4.76
CA SER A 36 8.73 -1.03 4.88
C SER A 36 7.45 -0.32 4.44
N ASP A 37 6.84 -0.77 3.34
CA ASP A 37 5.70 -0.09 2.74
C ASP A 37 4.45 -0.16 3.61
N ASN A 38 4.26 -1.30 4.28
CA ASN A 38 3.15 -1.50 5.20
C ASN A 38 3.34 -0.63 6.46
N TRP A 39 4.57 -0.55 6.98
CA TRP A 39 4.90 0.34 8.09
C TRP A 39 4.76 1.82 7.71
N ASN A 40 5.16 2.21 6.51
CA ASN A 40 4.99 3.57 5.99
C ASN A 40 3.52 3.96 5.94
N ALA A 41 2.65 3.05 5.47
CA ALA A 41 1.20 3.27 5.46
C ALA A 41 0.62 3.43 6.88
N PHE A 42 1.07 2.63 7.84
CA PHE A 42 0.65 2.77 9.24
C PHE A 42 1.06 4.13 9.83
N TRP A 43 2.33 4.51 9.69
CA TRP A 43 2.83 5.79 10.20
C TRP A 43 2.18 6.99 9.51
N PHE A 44 1.93 6.87 8.20
CA PHE A 44 1.15 7.87 7.47
C PHE A 44 -0.25 8.05 8.07
N CYS A 45 -0.97 6.95 8.32
CA CYS A 45 -2.29 6.99 8.95
C CYS A 45 -2.26 7.67 10.32
N MET A 46 -1.26 7.34 11.15
CA MET A 46 -1.10 7.94 12.47
C MET A 46 -0.83 9.45 12.40
N ARG A 47 -0.04 9.91 11.42
CA ARG A 47 0.25 11.34 11.22
C ARG A 47 -0.95 12.15 10.79
N ILE A 48 -1.81 11.62 9.91
CA ILE A 48 -2.96 12.34 9.38
C ILE A 48 -4.21 12.26 10.27
N LYS A 49 -4.19 11.44 11.32
CA LYS A 49 -5.35 11.18 12.19
C LYS A 49 -5.91 12.45 12.84
N THR A 50 -5.06 13.43 13.14
CA THR A 50 -5.44 14.69 13.78
C THR A 50 -5.94 15.75 12.80
N LEU A 51 -5.86 15.50 11.48
CA LEU A 51 -6.27 16.46 10.47
C LEU A 51 -7.80 16.51 10.32
N PRO A 52 -8.35 17.68 9.91
CA PRO A 52 -9.76 17.80 9.55
C PRO A 52 -10.15 16.82 8.43
N ASP A 53 -11.42 16.39 8.42
CA ASP A 53 -11.91 15.34 7.51
C ASP A 53 -11.59 15.61 6.03
N ARG A 54 -11.80 16.84 5.55
CA ARG A 54 -11.51 17.21 4.15
C ARG A 54 -10.03 17.09 3.80
N GLU A 55 -9.16 17.66 4.62
CA GLU A 55 -7.72 17.59 4.37
C GLU A 55 -7.23 16.14 4.47
N ARG A 56 -7.74 15.38 5.44
CA ARG A 56 -7.40 13.96 5.59
C ARG A 56 -7.75 13.15 4.34
N GLU A 57 -8.94 13.33 3.76
CA GLU A 57 -9.35 12.63 2.55
C GLU A 57 -8.46 12.97 1.34
N GLU A 58 -8.06 14.23 1.20
CA GLU A 58 -7.16 14.69 0.14
C GLU A 58 -5.77 14.06 0.29
N ARG A 59 -5.20 14.09 1.51
CA ARG A 59 -3.91 13.45 1.80
C ARG A 59 -3.95 11.94 1.53
N ILE A 60 -5.03 11.26 1.92
CA ILE A 60 -5.18 9.82 1.65
C ILE A 60 -5.20 9.56 0.15
N LYS A 61 -5.93 10.37 -0.61
CA LYS A 61 -6.00 10.25 -2.07
C LYS A 61 -4.61 10.42 -2.70
N GLU A 62 -3.87 11.43 -2.27
CA GLU A 62 -2.50 11.70 -2.73
C GLU A 62 -1.54 10.55 -2.40
N PHE A 63 -1.61 10.02 -1.18
CA PHE A 63 -0.77 8.90 -0.75
C PHE A 63 -0.97 7.66 -1.63
N TYR A 64 -2.23 7.27 -1.90
CA TYR A 64 -2.50 6.14 -2.78
C TYR A 64 -2.10 6.40 -4.22
N LYS A 65 -2.29 7.62 -4.72
CA LYS A 65 -1.86 8.01 -6.06
C LYS A 65 -0.34 7.86 -6.22
N ALA A 66 0.43 8.42 -5.28
CA ALA A 66 1.89 8.31 -5.29
C ALA A 66 2.37 6.86 -5.19
N ARG A 67 1.70 6.04 -4.35
CA ARG A 67 2.01 4.61 -4.21
C ARG A 67 1.74 3.83 -5.50
N ASP A 68 0.63 4.14 -6.18
CA ASP A 68 0.28 3.48 -7.44
C ASP A 68 1.26 3.88 -8.56
N GLU A 69 1.66 5.14 -8.62
CA GLU A 69 2.69 5.63 -9.55
C GLU A 69 4.04 4.94 -9.31
N GLN A 70 4.47 4.80 -8.05
CA GLN A 70 5.68 4.06 -7.69
C GLN A 70 5.58 2.59 -8.12
N ASN A 71 4.46 1.93 -7.82
CA ASN A 71 4.26 0.52 -8.20
C ASN A 71 4.25 0.33 -9.71
N LYS A 72 3.64 1.26 -10.47
CA LYS A 72 3.67 1.25 -11.94
C LYS A 72 5.09 1.38 -12.48
N ALA A 73 5.92 2.20 -11.85
CA ALA A 73 7.33 2.37 -12.23
C ALA A 73 8.18 1.13 -11.92
N GLU A 74 8.03 0.54 -10.72
CA GLU A 74 8.86 -0.59 -10.28
C GLU A 74 8.44 -1.93 -10.87
N ARG A 75 7.12 -2.20 -10.96
CA ARG A 75 6.56 -3.52 -11.31
C ARG A 75 5.89 -3.53 -12.68
N GLY A 76 5.77 -2.38 -13.32
CA GLY A 76 5.02 -2.20 -14.55
C GLY A 76 3.52 -2.00 -14.31
N SER A 77 2.83 -1.50 -15.33
CA SER A 77 1.36 -1.36 -15.35
C SER A 77 0.76 -2.41 -16.26
N SER A 78 -0.38 -3.01 -15.86
CA SER A 78 -1.17 -3.89 -16.73
C SER A 78 -1.69 -3.15 -17.97
N GLU A 79 -1.84 -1.83 -17.89
CA GLU A 79 -2.24 -0.96 -19.02
C GLU A 79 -1.26 -1.04 -20.20
N LYS A 80 -0.04 -1.55 -20.01
CA LYS A 80 0.93 -1.77 -21.10
C LYS A 80 0.59 -2.98 -21.98
N ILE A 81 -0.16 -3.96 -21.45
CA ILE A 81 -0.46 -5.22 -22.11
C ILE A 81 -1.88 -5.22 -22.70
N TRP A 82 -2.80 -4.49 -22.08
CA TRP A 82 -4.21 -4.46 -22.46
C TRP A 82 -4.57 -3.12 -23.08
N ASP A 83 -4.94 -3.14 -24.37
CA ASP A 83 -5.54 -1.98 -25.02
C ASP A 83 -6.98 -1.79 -24.56
N LEU A 84 -7.42 -0.52 -24.52
CA LEU A 84 -8.81 -0.20 -24.28
C LEU A 84 -9.66 -0.79 -25.41
N ARG A 85 -10.67 -1.57 -25.05
CA ARG A 85 -11.62 -2.11 -26.01
C ARG A 85 -12.46 -0.94 -26.55
N THR A 86 -12.18 -0.51 -27.78
CA THR A 86 -13.08 0.35 -28.55
C THR A 86 -14.19 -0.50 -29.15
N GLU A 87 -15.44 -0.19 -28.79
CA GLU A 87 -16.64 -0.71 -29.48
C GLU A 87 -16.74 -0.14 -30.90
#